data_AF-A0A7J4HW71-F1
#
_entry.id   AF-A0A7J4HW71-F1
#
_cell.length_a   1.000
_cell.length_b   1.000
_cell.length_c   1.000
_cell.angle_alpha   90.00
_cell.angle_beta   90.00
_cell.angle_gamma   90.00
#
_symmetry.space_group_name_H-M   'P 1'
#
loop_
_entity.id
_entity.type
_entity.pdbx_description
1 polymer ?
#
loop_
_entity_poly.entity_id
_entity_poly.type
_entity_poly.pdbx_seq_one_letter_code
_entity_poly.pdbx_strand_id
1 'polypeptide(L)'
;MNKEMVEGTISHDMHAEEINKLLLQGYQQPTSQSTAQTPAIKGKGWFSASWFTPKLLEGERILETLDVGFWKLKIYRIFATNKRLIVLKKFPKNLMDMDYRQIELVEYYTNVEWMMSVYGMVLVALMFFFLTAQETVMNAIYSNVAVIEPILNRGNLFGLSFGAFIIFLGLLFGGLYFLGMFVLSLLGSLRILLYEQAPFDITTSMTIEIQDLIRFVEQQKIELDVPVGSARNLQPSQGAQEQPASSKIQKPAQQTS
;
A
#
# COMPACT_ATOMS: atom_id res chain seq x y z
N MET A 1 33.73 -57.93 27.61
CA MET A 1 32.45 -58.26 26.96
C MET A 1 32.05 -57.04 26.13
N ASN A 2 32.00 -57.22 24.80
CA ASN A 2 31.76 -56.21 23.77
C ASN A 2 30.36 -55.59 23.83
N LYS A 3 30.26 -54.31 23.41
CA LYS A 3 29.44 -53.78 22.29
C LYS A 3 29.46 -52.24 22.37
N GLU A 4 30.29 -51.58 21.56
CA GLU A 4 30.05 -51.11 20.19
C GLU A 4 29.39 -49.72 20.13
N MET A 5 30.15 -48.81 19.51
CA MET A 5 29.82 -47.45 19.08
C MET A 5 28.64 -47.46 18.09
N VAL A 6 27.85 -46.38 18.06
CA VAL A 6 27.51 -45.68 16.80
C VAL A 6 27.30 -44.19 17.13
N GLU A 7 28.29 -43.38 16.74
CA GLU A 7 28.08 -41.95 16.46
C GLU A 7 27.08 -41.84 15.30
N GLY A 8 25.94 -41.20 15.56
CA GLY A 8 24.97 -40.83 14.53
C GLY A 8 25.05 -39.33 14.30
N THR A 9 25.95 -38.91 13.43
CA THR A 9 25.94 -37.61 12.76
C THR A 9 24.67 -37.54 11.92
N ILE A 10 23.59 -37.03 12.51
CA ILE A 10 22.36 -36.72 11.76
C ILE A 10 22.65 -35.44 10.98
N SER A 11 23.00 -35.68 9.72
CA SER A 11 23.26 -34.73 8.64
C SER A 11 22.26 -33.57 8.61
N HIS A 12 22.77 -32.36 8.87
CA HIS A 12 22.08 -31.10 8.57
C HIS A 12 21.96 -30.83 7.06
N ASP A 13 22.61 -31.65 6.22
CA ASP A 13 22.64 -31.47 4.77
C ASP A 13 21.41 -32.09 4.07
N MET A 14 20.77 -33.11 4.66
CA MET A 14 19.57 -33.71 4.06
C MET A 14 18.39 -32.73 3.97
N HIS A 15 18.24 -31.82 4.94
CA HIS A 15 17.17 -30.81 4.90
C HIS A 15 17.44 -29.68 3.92
N ALA A 16 18.71 -29.29 3.74
CA ALA A 16 19.07 -28.26 2.76
C ALA A 16 18.82 -28.77 1.33
N GLU A 17 19.09 -30.05 1.06
CA GLU A 17 18.91 -30.66 -0.26
C GLU A 17 17.43 -30.91 -0.60
N GLU A 18 16.58 -31.25 0.38
CA GLU A 18 15.12 -31.30 0.22
C GLU A 18 14.51 -29.92 0.00
N ILE A 19 14.97 -28.90 0.72
CA ILE A 19 14.53 -27.50 0.52
C ILE A 19 14.96 -27.01 -0.88
N ASN A 20 16.17 -27.37 -1.33
CA ASN A 20 16.62 -27.02 -2.68
C ASN A 20 15.84 -27.78 -3.76
N LYS A 21 15.47 -29.04 -3.52
CA LYS A 21 14.59 -29.81 -4.43
C LYS A 21 13.17 -29.23 -4.50
N LEU A 22 12.62 -28.74 -3.38
CA LEU A 22 11.31 -28.10 -3.34
C LEU A 22 11.32 -26.71 -3.98
N LEU A 23 12.40 -25.94 -3.81
CA LEU A 23 12.63 -24.69 -4.54
C LEU A 23 12.76 -24.97 -6.04
N LEU A 24 13.55 -25.96 -6.46
CA LEU A 24 13.75 -26.31 -7.88
C LEU A 24 12.51 -26.92 -8.54
N GLN A 25 11.65 -27.64 -7.81
CA GLN A 25 10.36 -28.11 -8.32
C GLN A 25 9.37 -26.96 -8.55
N GLY A 26 9.48 -25.85 -7.82
CA GLY A 26 8.73 -24.61 -8.08
C GLY A 26 9.20 -23.83 -9.31
N TYR A 27 10.36 -24.19 -9.90
CA TYR A 27 10.98 -23.49 -11.03
C TYR A 27 10.76 -24.16 -12.40
N GLN A 28 9.96 -25.23 -12.50
CA GLN A 28 9.55 -25.73 -13.82
C GLN A 28 8.43 -24.85 -14.41
N GLN A 29 8.86 -23.77 -15.08
CA GLN A 29 8.04 -23.05 -16.03
C GLN A 29 7.61 -24.00 -17.17
N PRO A 30 6.34 -24.02 -17.59
CA PRO A 30 6.00 -24.52 -18.91
C PRO A 30 6.51 -23.51 -19.95
N THR A 31 7.55 -23.92 -20.68
CA THR A 31 8.06 -23.20 -21.84
C THR A 31 7.00 -23.13 -22.94
N SER A 32 7.05 -22.03 -23.68
CA SER A 32 6.40 -21.71 -24.96
C SER A 32 4.93 -21.25 -24.93
N GLN A 33 4.71 -19.97 -25.18
CA GLN A 33 4.51 -19.46 -26.54
C GLN A 33 4.54 -17.92 -26.58
N SER A 34 5.39 -17.39 -27.47
CA SER A 34 5.32 -16.02 -27.95
C SER A 34 3.98 -15.83 -28.68
N THR A 35 3.05 -15.11 -28.07
CA THR A 35 2.06 -14.32 -28.80
C THR A 35 1.89 -13.02 -28.01
N ALA A 36 2.06 -11.88 -28.68
CA ALA A 36 1.65 -10.60 -28.14
C ALA A 36 0.13 -10.67 -27.91
N GLN A 37 -0.30 -11.01 -26.70
CA GLN A 37 -1.69 -11.01 -26.29
C GLN A 37 -1.79 -10.12 -25.06
N THR A 38 -2.30 -8.92 -25.29
CA THR A 38 -2.95 -8.10 -24.26
C THR A 38 -3.90 -9.00 -23.48
N PRO A 39 -3.72 -9.19 -22.16
CA PRO A 39 -4.68 -9.98 -21.40
C PRO A 39 -6.04 -9.29 -21.45
N ALA A 40 -7.01 -9.95 -22.10
CA ALA A 40 -8.38 -9.50 -22.15
C ALA A 40 -8.97 -9.54 -20.74
N ILE A 41 -9.17 -8.36 -20.15
CA ILE A 41 -9.81 -8.17 -18.85
C ILE A 41 -11.27 -8.63 -18.98
N LYS A 42 -11.54 -9.88 -18.58
CA LYS A 42 -12.90 -10.45 -18.58
C LYS A 42 -13.61 -10.10 -17.27
N GLY A 43 -13.99 -8.82 -17.13
CA GLY A 43 -14.86 -8.35 -16.04
C GLY A 43 -16.32 -8.33 -16.50
N LYS A 44 -17.13 -9.31 -16.07
CA LYS A 44 -18.60 -9.22 -16.13
C LYS A 44 -19.08 -8.25 -15.05
N GLY A 45 -19.33 -7.01 -15.45
CA GLY A 45 -19.95 -5.96 -14.64
C GLY A 45 -20.10 -4.70 -15.50
N TRP A 46 -21.07 -3.83 -15.19
CA TRP A 46 -21.49 -2.67 -15.99
C TRP A 46 -20.40 -1.61 -16.31
N PHE A 47 -19.14 -1.85 -15.91
CA PHE A 47 -17.98 -1.01 -16.14
C PHE A 47 -16.79 -1.86 -16.62
N SER A 48 -16.87 -2.35 -17.85
CA SER A 48 -15.73 -2.95 -18.57
C SER A 48 -14.67 -1.87 -18.78
N ALA A 49 -13.53 -2.01 -18.11
CA ALA A 49 -12.42 -1.07 -18.16
C ALA A 49 -11.57 -1.28 -19.43
N SER A 50 -12.15 -0.98 -20.59
CA SER A 50 -11.49 -1.02 -21.90
C SER A 50 -10.82 0.28 -22.33
N TRP A 51 -10.92 1.35 -21.52
CA TRP A 51 -10.61 2.70 -22.00
C TRP A 51 -9.18 3.19 -21.72
N PHE A 52 -8.37 2.45 -20.95
CA PHE A 52 -6.98 2.86 -20.69
C PHE A 52 -6.05 1.68 -20.42
N THR A 53 -5.04 1.54 -21.26
CA THR A 53 -3.85 0.71 -21.03
C THR A 53 -2.67 1.69 -20.90
N PRO A 54 -1.89 1.67 -19.82
CA PRO A 54 -0.76 2.57 -19.69
C PRO A 54 0.24 2.32 -20.83
N LYS A 55 0.87 3.39 -21.33
CA LYS A 55 1.91 3.27 -22.35
C LYS A 55 3.16 2.68 -21.69
N LEU A 56 3.40 1.40 -21.95
CA LEU A 56 4.55 0.67 -21.43
C LEU A 56 5.82 1.09 -22.16
N LEU A 57 6.92 1.20 -21.41
CA LEU A 57 8.27 1.39 -21.93
C LEU A 57 8.76 0.09 -22.60
N GLU A 58 9.82 0.19 -23.39
CA GLU A 58 10.38 -0.98 -24.06
C GLU A 58 10.84 -2.04 -23.04
N GLY A 59 10.36 -3.28 -23.23
CA GLY A 59 10.60 -4.39 -22.29
C GLY A 59 9.87 -4.29 -20.95
N GLU A 60 9.00 -3.30 -20.74
CA GLU A 60 8.16 -3.18 -19.54
C GLU A 60 6.97 -4.15 -19.65
N ARG A 61 6.72 -4.91 -18.59
CA ARG A 61 5.61 -5.87 -18.48
C ARG A 61 4.82 -5.60 -17.21
N ILE A 62 3.50 -5.68 -17.32
CA ILE A 62 2.61 -5.61 -16.16
C ILE A 62 2.70 -6.96 -15.45
N LEU A 63 3.06 -6.93 -14.17
CA LEU A 63 3.14 -8.11 -13.33
C LEU A 63 1.85 -8.26 -12.53
N GLU A 64 1.38 -7.17 -11.94
CA GLU A 64 0.15 -7.16 -11.14
C GLU A 64 -0.75 -5.96 -11.46
N THR A 65 -2.05 -6.11 -11.23
CA THR A 65 -3.03 -5.03 -11.38
C THR A 65 -4.03 -5.09 -10.24
N LEU A 66 -4.18 -3.97 -9.54
CA LEU A 66 -5.07 -3.86 -8.40
C LEU A 66 -6.01 -2.67 -8.55
N ASP A 67 -7.31 -2.91 -8.35
CA ASP A 67 -8.30 -1.85 -8.26
C ASP A 67 -8.54 -1.48 -6.79
N VAL A 68 -8.10 -0.28 -6.40
CA VAL A 68 -8.14 0.21 -5.01
C VAL A 68 -9.18 1.33 -4.89
N GLY A 69 -9.88 1.39 -3.76
CA GLY A 69 -10.70 2.54 -3.45
C GLY A 69 -11.57 2.36 -2.23
N PHE A 70 -12.42 3.35 -2.01
CA PHE A 70 -13.33 3.38 -0.89
C PHE A 70 -14.56 2.50 -1.19
N TRP A 71 -14.74 1.44 -0.40
CA TRP A 71 -15.86 0.51 -0.53
C TRP A 71 -15.95 -0.10 -1.95
N LYS A 72 -17.11 0.00 -2.60
CA LYS A 72 -17.33 -0.48 -3.98
C LYS A 72 -16.87 0.54 -5.04
N LEU A 73 -16.49 1.75 -4.63
CA LEU A 73 -15.97 2.79 -5.52
C LEU A 73 -14.47 2.56 -5.70
N LYS A 74 -14.14 1.70 -6.67
CA LYS A 74 -12.76 1.44 -7.15
C LYS A 74 -12.20 2.66 -7.89
N ILE A 75 -11.87 3.73 -7.17
CA ILE A 75 -11.47 5.04 -7.73
C ILE A 75 -10.05 5.01 -8.28
N TYR A 76 -9.18 4.13 -7.77
CA TYR A 76 -7.81 3.98 -8.20
C TYR A 76 -7.60 2.62 -8.87
N ARG A 77 -6.71 2.60 -9.85
CA ARG A 77 -6.17 1.37 -10.42
C ARG A 77 -4.66 1.47 -10.40
N ILE A 78 -4.03 0.51 -9.74
CA ILE A 78 -2.59 0.40 -9.60
C ILE A 78 -2.13 -0.70 -10.55
N PHE A 79 -1.14 -0.41 -11.38
CA PHE A 79 -0.43 -1.38 -12.20
C PHE A 79 1.00 -1.47 -11.69
N ALA A 80 1.38 -2.64 -11.20
CA ALA A 80 2.76 -2.91 -10.82
C ALA A 80 3.47 -3.54 -12.01
N THR A 81 4.51 -2.88 -12.51
CA THR A 81 5.34 -3.40 -13.60
C THR A 81 6.68 -3.89 -13.07
N ASN A 82 7.49 -4.49 -13.92
CA ASN A 82 8.88 -4.86 -13.58
C ASN A 82 9.84 -3.66 -13.48
N LYS A 83 9.37 -2.43 -13.70
CA LYS A 83 10.22 -1.22 -13.68
C LYS A 83 9.68 -0.13 -12.77
N ARG A 84 8.36 0.04 -12.69
CA ARG A 84 7.72 1.14 -11.98
C ARG A 84 6.32 0.78 -11.52
N LEU A 85 5.80 1.59 -10.61
CA LEU A 85 4.41 1.57 -10.18
C LEU A 85 3.65 2.65 -10.94
N ILE A 86 2.51 2.27 -11.53
CA ILE A 86 1.65 3.21 -12.27
C ILE A 86 0.31 3.28 -11.54
N VAL A 87 -0.05 4.46 -11.06
CA VAL A 87 -1.31 4.70 -10.35
C VAL A 87 -2.22 5.57 -11.21
N LEU A 88 -3.38 5.01 -11.57
CA LEU A 88 -4.42 5.69 -12.33
C LEU A 88 -5.58 6.07 -11.40
N LYS A 89 -5.81 7.37 -11.24
CA LYS A 89 -7.02 7.91 -10.60
C LYS A 89 -8.13 8.05 -11.64
N LYS A 90 -9.30 7.44 -11.40
CA LYS A 90 -10.45 7.51 -12.31
C LYS A 90 -11.10 8.89 -12.33
N PHE A 91 -11.12 9.62 -11.21
CA PHE A 91 -11.75 10.94 -11.12
C PHE A 91 -11.17 11.82 -9.99
N PRO A 92 -10.74 13.07 -10.28
CA PRO A 92 -10.39 13.57 -11.61
C PRO A 92 -9.31 12.67 -12.25
N LYS A 93 -9.34 12.54 -13.58
CA LYS A 93 -8.42 11.66 -14.30
C LYS A 93 -7.00 12.15 -14.08
N ASN A 94 -6.18 11.33 -13.43
CA ASN A 94 -4.77 11.60 -13.21
C ASN A 94 -3.99 10.30 -13.32
N LEU A 95 -2.81 10.37 -13.93
CA LEU A 95 -1.88 9.27 -14.07
C LEU A 95 -0.60 9.67 -13.34
N MET A 96 -0.16 8.83 -12.41
CA MET A 96 1.10 9.00 -11.71
C MET A 96 1.97 7.79 -11.97
N ASP A 97 3.15 8.05 -12.51
CA ASP A 97 4.16 7.04 -12.78
C ASP A 97 5.29 7.24 -11.76
N MET A 98 5.64 6.18 -11.03
CA MET A 98 6.62 6.23 -9.94
C MET A 98 7.64 5.10 -10.12
N ASP A 99 8.91 5.44 -10.30
CA ASP A 99 9.98 4.43 -10.32
C ASP A 99 10.14 3.83 -8.92
N TYR A 100 10.38 2.52 -8.79
CA TYR A 100 10.54 1.88 -7.48
C TYR A 100 11.67 2.50 -6.67
N ARG A 101 12.73 2.99 -7.33
CA ARG A 101 13.84 3.70 -6.67
C ARG A 101 13.43 5.02 -6.02
N GLN A 102 12.36 5.65 -6.51
CA GLN A 102 11.84 6.90 -5.96
C GLN A 102 10.90 6.66 -4.77
N ILE A 103 10.39 5.45 -4.61
CA ILE A 103 9.49 5.09 -3.51
C ILE A 103 10.35 4.86 -2.27
N GLU A 104 10.17 5.67 -1.24
CA GLU A 104 10.88 5.51 0.04
C GLU A 104 10.22 4.42 0.89
N LEU A 105 8.89 4.43 0.98
CA LEU A 105 8.13 3.47 1.80
C LEU A 105 6.71 3.33 1.23
N VAL A 106 6.16 2.13 1.31
CA VAL A 106 4.72 1.89 1.12
C VAL A 106 4.19 1.31 2.40
N GLU A 107 3.25 2.00 3.04
CA GLU A 107 2.68 1.57 4.32
C GLU A 107 1.15 1.65 4.30
N TYR A 108 0.50 0.78 5.07
CA TYR A 108 -0.90 0.93 5.40
C TYR A 108 -1.01 1.48 6.82
N TYR A 109 -1.67 2.62 6.98
CA TYR A 109 -1.88 3.23 8.28
C TYR A 109 -3.34 3.65 8.45
N THR A 110 -3.82 3.65 9.69
CA THR A 110 -5.14 4.18 10.05
C THR A 110 -4.95 5.32 11.02
N ASN A 111 -5.27 6.55 10.60
CA ASN A 111 -5.25 7.70 11.48
C ASN A 111 -6.64 7.92 12.08
N VAL A 112 -6.82 7.41 13.29
CA VAL A 112 -8.09 7.53 14.01
C VAL A 112 -8.18 8.90 14.66
N GLU A 113 -9.13 9.72 14.19
CA GLU A 113 -9.35 11.07 14.70
C GLU A 113 -10.21 11.06 15.97
N TRP A 114 -9.65 10.57 17.09
CA TRP A 114 -10.36 10.45 18.37
C TRP A 114 -10.98 11.76 18.85
N MET A 115 -10.36 12.90 18.55
CA MET A 115 -10.90 14.22 18.89
C MET A 115 -12.26 14.49 18.24
N MET A 116 -12.49 14.01 17.02
CA MET A 116 -13.79 14.14 16.35
C MET A 116 -14.88 13.34 17.08
N SER A 117 -14.54 12.17 17.63
CA SER A 117 -15.46 11.41 18.48
C SER A 117 -15.82 12.19 19.75
N VAL A 118 -14.83 12.78 20.41
CA VAL A 118 -15.05 13.60 21.62
C VAL A 118 -15.96 14.79 21.33
N TYR A 119 -15.68 15.56 20.26
CA TYR A 119 -16.52 16.70 19.87
C TYR A 119 -17.95 16.27 19.53
N GLY A 120 -18.09 15.17 18.78
CA GLY A 120 -19.40 14.60 18.45
C GLY A 120 -20.19 14.21 19.70
N MET A 121 -19.57 13.49 20.63
CA MET A 121 -20.19 13.06 21.89
C MET A 121 -20.58 14.25 22.77
N VAL A 122 -19.74 15.29 22.87
CA VAL A 122 -20.05 16.51 23.62
C VAL A 122 -21.26 17.22 23.02
N LEU A 123 -21.33 17.37 21.70
CA LEU A 123 -22.48 18.02 21.04
C LEU A 123 -23.77 17.20 21.21
N VAL A 124 -23.69 15.88 21.14
CA VAL A 124 -24.83 15.00 21.43
C VAL A 124 -25.27 15.12 22.90
N ALA A 125 -24.32 15.16 23.84
CA ALA A 125 -24.64 15.38 25.25
C ALA A 125 -25.28 16.76 25.50
N LEU A 126 -24.76 17.80 24.85
CA LEU A 126 -25.35 19.15 24.88
C LEU A 126 -26.74 19.18 24.25
N MET A 127 -26.99 18.39 23.21
CA MET A 127 -28.32 18.22 22.61
C MET A 127 -29.30 17.61 23.62
N PHE A 128 -28.91 16.53 24.30
CA PHE A 128 -29.75 15.91 25.33
C PHE A 128 -30.01 16.87 26.51
N PHE A 129 -28.99 17.57 26.98
CA PHE A 129 -29.14 18.59 28.00
C PHE A 129 -30.05 19.74 27.54
N PHE A 130 -29.89 20.19 26.30
CA PHE A 130 -30.73 21.23 25.73
C PHE A 130 -32.20 20.79 25.69
N LEU A 131 -32.50 19.54 25.29
CA LEU A 131 -33.87 19.04 25.26
C LEU A 131 -34.51 18.99 26.66
N THR A 132 -33.76 18.72 27.72
CA THR A 132 -34.28 18.69 29.09
C THR A 132 -34.38 20.08 29.73
N ALA A 133 -33.52 21.02 29.34
CA ALA A 133 -33.43 22.36 29.91
C ALA A 133 -33.86 23.47 28.93
N GLN A 134 -34.55 23.14 27.83
CA GLN A 134 -34.79 24.07 26.73
C GLN A 134 -35.49 25.35 27.15
N GLU A 135 -36.49 25.27 28.04
CA GLU A 135 -37.23 26.44 28.50
C GLU A 135 -36.31 27.40 29.26
N THR A 136 -35.48 26.87 30.17
CA THR A 136 -34.51 27.65 30.93
C THR A 136 -33.48 28.31 30.01
N VAL A 137 -32.94 27.57 29.03
CA VAL A 137 -31.95 28.09 28.08
C VAL A 137 -32.57 29.16 27.18
N MET A 138 -33.77 28.92 26.65
CA MET A 138 -34.45 29.89 25.79
C MET A 138 -34.85 31.15 26.57
N ASN A 139 -35.33 31.03 27.81
CA ASN A 139 -35.63 32.17 28.67
C ASN A 139 -34.38 33.01 28.98
N ALA A 140 -33.21 32.38 29.15
CA ALA A 140 -31.95 33.07 29.27
C ALA A 140 -31.57 33.82 27.98
N ILE A 141 -31.81 33.22 26.81
CA ILE A 141 -31.55 33.88 25.51
C ILE A 141 -32.49 35.08 25.31
N TYR A 142 -33.78 34.92 25.60
CA TYR A 142 -34.77 36.00 25.46
C TYR A 142 -34.49 37.18 26.38
N SER A 143 -34.07 36.91 27.62
CA SER A 143 -33.74 37.99 28.57
C SER A 143 -32.48 38.78 28.17
N ASN A 144 -31.54 38.16 27.46
CA ASN A 144 -30.35 38.84 26.96
C ASN A 144 -30.55 39.49 25.59
N VAL A 145 -31.52 39.03 24.79
CA VAL A 145 -31.78 39.55 23.44
C VAL A 145 -33.27 39.70 23.15
N ALA A 146 -33.93 40.59 23.90
CA ALA A 146 -35.38 40.82 23.82
C ALA A 146 -35.89 41.22 22.42
N VAL A 147 -35.03 41.81 21.57
CA VAL A 147 -35.41 42.26 20.21
C VAL A 147 -35.77 41.09 19.28
N ILE A 148 -35.19 39.90 19.50
CA ILE A 148 -35.42 38.72 18.65
C ILE A 148 -36.41 37.71 19.26
N GLU A 149 -36.84 37.93 20.49
CA GLU A 149 -37.86 37.11 21.17
C GLU A 149 -39.12 36.84 20.32
N PRO A 150 -39.78 37.83 19.67
CA PRO A 150 -41.01 37.57 18.91
C PRO A 150 -40.78 36.71 17.66
N ILE A 151 -39.54 36.67 17.15
CA ILE A 151 -39.17 35.84 15.99
C ILE A 151 -38.82 34.42 16.45
N LEU A 152 -38.03 34.31 17.52
CA LEU A 152 -37.58 33.02 18.05
C LEU A 152 -38.69 32.23 18.75
N ASN A 153 -39.67 32.92 19.35
CA ASN A 153 -40.81 32.28 20.00
C ASN A 153 -41.97 32.00 19.02
N ARG A 154 -41.78 32.24 17.72
CA ARG A 154 -42.84 32.10 16.74
C ARG A 154 -43.06 30.64 16.35
N GLY A 155 -44.29 30.17 16.53
CA GLY A 155 -44.70 28.84 16.08
C GLY A 155 -44.23 27.71 16.99
N ASN A 156 -44.78 26.52 16.75
CA ASN A 156 -44.47 25.31 17.49
C ASN A 156 -44.10 24.21 16.50
N LEU A 157 -42.81 23.90 16.43
CA LEU A 157 -42.27 22.83 15.59
C LEU A 157 -41.88 21.67 16.50
N PHE A 158 -42.67 20.59 16.48
CA PHE A 158 -42.43 19.39 17.28
C PHE A 158 -42.35 19.62 18.80
N GLY A 159 -43.08 20.61 19.34
CA GLY A 159 -43.02 20.96 20.76
C GLY A 159 -41.92 21.95 21.12
N LEU A 160 -41.18 22.47 20.12
CA LEU A 160 -40.11 23.45 20.29
C LEU A 160 -40.52 24.78 19.67
N SER A 161 -40.08 25.90 20.28
CA SER A 161 -40.13 27.19 19.61
C SER A 161 -39.19 27.20 18.39
N PHE A 162 -39.40 28.12 17.45
CA PHE A 162 -38.54 28.21 16.26
C PHE A 162 -37.05 28.39 16.61
N GLY A 163 -36.74 29.22 17.61
CA GLY A 163 -35.38 29.40 18.11
C GLY A 163 -34.80 28.12 18.72
N ALA A 164 -35.60 27.43 19.54
CA ALA A 164 -35.18 26.17 20.13
C ALA A 164 -34.94 25.08 19.07
N PHE A 165 -35.78 25.06 18.03
CA PHE A 165 -35.64 24.14 16.90
C PHE A 165 -34.33 24.38 16.12
N ILE A 166 -33.95 25.64 15.88
CA ILE A 166 -32.67 25.97 15.21
C ILE A 166 -31.47 25.50 16.04
N ILE A 167 -31.48 25.76 17.35
CA ILE A 167 -30.40 25.32 18.25
C ILE A 167 -30.31 23.79 18.26
N PHE A 168 -31.46 23.11 18.36
CA PHE A 168 -31.53 21.67 18.30
C PHE A 168 -30.94 21.12 17.00
N LEU A 169 -31.30 21.67 15.83
CA LEU A 169 -30.74 21.24 14.55
C LEU A 169 -29.23 21.49 14.46
N GLY A 170 -28.75 22.63 14.95
CA GLY A 170 -27.32 22.94 14.99
C GLY A 170 -26.52 21.92 15.80
N LEU A 171 -27.02 21.56 16.99
CA LEU A 171 -26.41 20.54 17.84
C LEU A 171 -26.48 19.14 17.19
N LEU A 172 -27.62 18.76 16.62
CA LEU A 172 -27.83 17.48 15.96
C LEU A 172 -26.91 17.30 14.75
N PHE A 173 -26.95 18.23 13.80
CA PHE A 173 -26.14 18.15 12.58
C PHE A 173 -24.65 18.35 12.86
N GLY A 174 -24.29 19.21 13.82
CA GLY A 174 -22.92 19.34 14.29
C GLY A 174 -22.40 18.03 14.88
N GLY A 175 -23.16 17.40 15.79
CA GLY A 175 -22.81 16.10 16.37
C GLY A 175 -22.67 15.00 15.31
N LEU A 176 -23.63 14.89 14.40
CA LEU A 176 -23.60 13.95 13.28
C LEU A 176 -22.41 14.17 12.35
N TYR A 177 -22.05 15.43 12.07
CA TYR A 177 -20.89 15.77 11.25
C TYR A 177 -19.60 15.24 11.87
N PHE A 178 -19.34 15.55 13.15
CA PHE A 178 -18.13 15.11 13.83
C PHE A 178 -18.07 13.59 14.01
N LEU A 179 -19.18 12.96 14.37
CA LEU A 179 -19.25 11.49 14.44
C LEU A 179 -19.08 10.84 13.06
N GLY A 180 -19.63 11.42 12.01
CA GLY A 180 -19.45 10.96 10.64
C GLY A 180 -17.99 11.01 10.21
N MET A 181 -17.31 12.13 10.49
CA MET A 181 -15.86 12.28 10.24
C MET A 181 -15.05 11.26 11.04
N PHE A 182 -15.40 11.02 12.32
CA PHE A 182 -14.78 9.98 13.11
C PHE A 182 -14.94 8.58 12.48
N VAL A 183 -16.15 8.22 12.05
CA VAL A 183 -16.40 6.93 11.38
C VAL A 183 -15.59 6.82 10.09
N LEU A 184 -15.46 7.91 9.32
CA LEU A 184 -14.60 7.93 8.14
C LEU A 184 -13.10 7.81 8.50
N SER A 185 -12.65 8.33 9.64
CA SER A 185 -11.26 8.19 10.10
C SER A 185 -10.87 6.77 10.50
N LEU A 186 -11.84 5.88 10.75
CA LEU A 186 -11.58 4.47 11.01
C LEU A 186 -11.13 3.71 9.75
N LEU A 187 -11.30 4.31 8.57
CA LEU A 187 -10.79 3.78 7.32
C LEU A 187 -9.29 4.03 7.26
N GLY A 188 -8.53 2.99 6.94
CA GLY A 188 -7.12 3.17 6.69
C GLY A 188 -6.86 3.85 5.35
N SER A 189 -5.60 4.13 5.13
CA SER A 189 -5.08 4.65 3.88
C SER A 189 -3.79 3.92 3.54
N LEU A 190 -3.66 3.54 2.27
CA LEU A 190 -2.40 3.12 1.69
C LEU A 190 -1.61 4.38 1.36
N ARG A 191 -0.47 4.55 2.00
CA ARG A 191 0.46 5.66 1.78
C ARG A 191 1.65 5.19 0.98
N ILE A 192 1.94 5.92 -0.09
CA ILE A 192 3.17 5.78 -0.87
C ILE A 192 4.00 7.03 -0.62
N LEU A 193 5.10 6.87 0.11
CA LEU A 193 6.09 7.92 0.36
C LEU A 193 7.11 7.93 -0.77
N LEU A 194 7.36 9.10 -1.33
CA LEU A 194 8.33 9.33 -2.40
C LEU A 194 9.45 10.24 -1.90
N TYR A 195 10.69 9.97 -2.32
CA TYR A 195 11.84 10.82 -1.98
C TYR A 195 11.61 12.26 -2.46
N GLU A 196 11.77 13.22 -1.53
CA GLU A 196 11.66 14.67 -1.77
C GLU A 196 10.31 15.13 -2.36
N GLN A 197 9.26 14.31 -2.26
CA GLN A 197 7.93 14.61 -2.81
C GLN A 197 6.83 14.41 -1.78
N ALA A 198 5.66 15.01 -2.04
CA ALA A 198 4.50 14.84 -1.17
C ALA A 198 4.02 13.38 -1.18
N PRO A 199 3.62 12.81 -0.02
CA PRO A 199 3.09 11.46 0.05
C PRO A 199 1.81 11.34 -0.78
N PHE A 200 1.62 10.17 -1.35
CA PHE A 200 0.40 9.82 -2.05
C PHE A 200 -0.45 8.89 -1.18
N ASP A 201 -1.57 9.43 -0.68
CA ASP A 201 -2.49 8.70 0.18
C ASP A 201 -3.73 8.22 -0.61
N ILE A 202 -4.00 6.91 -0.53
CA ILE A 202 -5.17 6.25 -1.10
C ILE A 202 -6.03 5.68 0.03
N THR A 203 -7.20 6.27 0.28
CA THR A 203 -8.17 5.72 1.25
C THR A 203 -8.65 4.35 0.81
N THR A 204 -8.37 3.33 1.60
CA THR A 204 -8.74 1.94 1.32
C THR A 204 -8.74 1.10 2.58
N SER A 205 -9.32 -0.10 2.51
CA SER A 205 -9.26 -1.06 3.61
C SER A 205 -8.06 -1.99 3.42
N MET A 206 -7.51 -2.50 4.52
CA MET A 206 -6.46 -3.50 4.49
C MET A 206 -7.04 -4.82 3.93
N THR A 207 -6.79 -5.10 2.65
CA THR A 207 -7.14 -6.37 2.01
C THR A 207 -5.86 -7.18 1.75
N ILE A 208 -6.04 -8.46 1.42
CA ILE A 208 -4.90 -9.34 1.09
C ILE A 208 -4.16 -8.78 -0.13
N GLU A 209 -4.88 -8.27 -1.13
CA GLU A 209 -4.24 -7.72 -2.33
C GLU A 209 -3.42 -6.46 -2.04
N ILE A 210 -3.81 -5.65 -1.05
CA ILE A 210 -3.03 -4.49 -0.61
C ILE A 210 -1.76 -4.96 0.13
N GLN A 211 -1.86 -5.99 0.95
CA GLN A 211 -0.68 -6.57 1.62
C GLN A 211 0.32 -7.15 0.62
N ASP A 212 -0.18 -7.88 -0.38
CA ASP A 212 0.63 -8.45 -1.44
C ASP A 212 1.28 -7.35 -2.28
N LEU A 213 0.55 -6.26 -2.60
CA LEU A 213 1.11 -5.10 -3.28
C LEU A 213 2.25 -4.45 -2.47
N ILE A 214 2.07 -4.25 -1.16
CA ILE A 214 3.12 -3.67 -0.30
C ILE A 214 4.38 -4.54 -0.36
N ARG A 215 4.23 -5.86 -0.16
CA ARG A 215 5.35 -6.82 -0.23
C ARG A 215 6.01 -6.84 -1.60
N PHE A 216 5.21 -6.79 -2.67
CA PHE A 216 5.69 -6.77 -4.04
C PHE A 216 6.56 -5.54 -4.30
N VAL A 217 6.10 -4.35 -3.89
CA VAL A 217 6.87 -3.10 -4.04
C VAL A 217 8.19 -3.17 -3.25
N GLU A 218 8.16 -3.66 -2.02
CA GLU A 218 9.37 -3.84 -1.21
C GLU A 218 10.38 -4.80 -1.86
N GLN A 219 9.91 -5.92 -2.43
CA GLN A 219 10.76 -6.87 -3.13
C GLN A 219 11.38 -6.26 -4.40
N GLN A 220 10.60 -5.55 -5.21
CA GLN A 220 11.10 -4.90 -6.42
C GLN A 220 12.15 -3.83 -6.10
N LYS A 221 11.98 -3.08 -5.00
CA LYS A 221 13.00 -2.14 -4.53
C LYS A 221 14.33 -2.83 -4.23
N ILE A 222 14.29 -3.95 -3.49
CA ILE A 222 15.50 -4.73 -3.18
C ILE A 222 16.17 -5.23 -4.47
N GLU A 223 15.40 -5.80 -5.40
CA GLU A 223 15.94 -6.35 -6.66
C GLU A 223 16.61 -5.26 -7.53
N LEU A 224 16.04 -4.05 -7.55
CA LEU A 224 16.54 -2.92 -8.35
C LEU A 224 17.71 -2.15 -7.71
N ASP A 225 17.90 -2.27 -6.40
CA ASP A 225 19.01 -1.70 -5.63
C ASP A 225 20.24 -2.62 -5.59
N VAL A 226 20.11 -3.91 -5.96
CA VAL A 226 21.27 -4.79 -6.13
C VAL A 226 22.03 -4.36 -7.39
N PRO A 227 23.31 -3.96 -7.30
CA PRO A 227 24.10 -3.68 -8.49
C PRO A 227 24.22 -4.97 -9.30
N VAL A 228 23.79 -4.90 -10.56
CA VAL A 228 23.95 -5.95 -11.58
C VAL A 228 25.45 -6.10 -11.90
N GLY A 229 26.18 -6.73 -10.98
CA GLY A 229 27.63 -6.89 -11.04
C GLY A 229 28.17 -8.13 -10.34
N SER A 230 27.37 -8.82 -9.52
CA SER A 230 27.87 -9.94 -8.70
C SER A 230 27.46 -11.34 -9.20
N ALA A 231 26.73 -11.45 -10.31
CA ALA A 231 26.23 -12.74 -10.83
C ALA A 231 26.82 -13.16 -12.19
N ARG A 232 27.96 -12.58 -12.61
CA ARG A 232 28.73 -13.02 -13.79
C ARG A 232 30.21 -13.16 -13.46
N ASN A 233 30.53 -14.12 -12.59
CA ASN A 233 31.87 -14.71 -12.53
C ASN A 233 31.81 -16.10 -11.87
N LEU A 234 30.99 -16.97 -12.44
CA LEU A 234 31.12 -18.42 -12.28
C LEU A 234 30.92 -19.03 -13.67
N GLN A 235 31.91 -18.82 -14.55
CA GLN A 235 32.11 -19.72 -15.68
C GLN A 235 33.15 -20.77 -15.26
N PRO A 236 32.95 -22.05 -15.59
CA PRO A 236 33.62 -23.16 -14.95
C PRO A 236 35.09 -23.20 -15.37
N SER A 237 35.97 -23.39 -14.39
CA SER A 237 37.40 -23.65 -14.65
C SER A 237 37.52 -25.02 -15.33
N GLN A 238 37.51 -25.02 -16.66
CA GLN A 238 37.90 -26.15 -17.48
C GLN A 238 39.42 -26.25 -17.53
N GLY A 239 39.94 -27.46 -17.34
CA GLY A 239 41.18 -27.91 -17.97
C GLY A 239 42.48 -27.59 -17.24
N ALA A 240 42.78 -28.33 -16.16
CA ALA A 240 44.16 -28.60 -15.80
C ALA A 240 44.66 -29.78 -16.66
N GLN A 241 45.32 -29.47 -17.78
CA GLN A 241 46.15 -30.44 -18.51
C GLN A 241 47.15 -29.72 -19.42
N GLU A 242 48.29 -30.39 -19.65
CA GLU A 242 49.51 -29.99 -20.37
C GLU A 242 50.55 -29.25 -19.51
N GLN A 243 51.83 -29.67 -19.42
CA GLN A 243 52.60 -30.85 -19.83
C GLN A 243 54.01 -30.69 -19.20
N PRO A 244 54.86 -31.73 -19.17
CA PRO A 244 56.10 -31.77 -18.39
C PRO A 244 57.36 -31.36 -19.21
N ALA A 245 58.47 -31.21 -18.47
CA ALA A 245 59.84 -31.64 -18.79
C ALA A 245 60.95 -30.56 -18.89
N SER A 246 61.93 -30.79 -18.00
CA SER A 246 63.38 -30.83 -18.25
C SER A 246 64.22 -29.55 -18.31
N SER A 247 64.84 -29.26 -17.16
CA SER A 247 66.30 -29.21 -16.93
C SER A 247 67.25 -28.81 -18.08
N LYS A 248 67.93 -27.66 -17.92
CA LYS A 248 69.41 -27.54 -17.79
C LYS A 248 69.89 -26.07 -17.82
N ILE A 249 70.65 -25.72 -16.78
CA ILE A 249 71.92 -24.97 -16.72
C ILE A 249 72.36 -24.27 -18.02
N GLN A 250 72.71 -22.97 -17.99
CA GLN A 250 74.08 -22.42 -18.17
C GLN A 250 74.09 -20.88 -18.37
N LYS A 251 74.81 -20.15 -17.51
CA LYS A 251 75.43 -18.82 -17.79
C LYS A 251 76.78 -19.11 -18.50
N PRO A 252 77.36 -18.24 -19.36
CA PRO A 252 77.88 -16.95 -18.92
C PRO A 252 77.85 -15.81 -19.97
N ALA A 253 78.42 -14.68 -19.58
CA ALA A 253 78.48 -13.37 -20.25
C ALA A 253 79.29 -13.31 -21.55
N GLN A 254 78.98 -12.32 -22.40
CA GLN A 254 79.97 -11.42 -23.03
C GLN A 254 79.29 -10.36 -23.92
N GLN A 255 79.55 -9.09 -23.63
CA GLN A 255 79.74 -8.05 -24.64
C GLN A 255 80.78 -7.08 -24.06
N THR A 256 82.04 -7.29 -24.46
CA THR A 256 83.04 -6.22 -24.53
C THR A 256 83.00 -5.65 -25.95
N SER A 257 83.27 -4.35 -26.04
CA SER A 257 83.86 -3.70 -27.21
C SER A 257 85.13 -4.39 -27.68
#